data_AF-A0A2H9MWD0-F1
#
_entry.id   AF-A0A2H9MWD0-F1
#
_cell.length_a   1.000
_cell.length_b   1.000
_cell.length_c   1.000
_cell.angle_alpha   90.00
_cell.angle_beta   90.00
_cell.angle_gamma   90.00
#
_symmetry.space_group_name_H-M   'P 1'
#
loop_
_entity.id
_entity.type
_entity.pdbx_description
1 polymer ?
#
loop_
_entity_poly.entity_id
_entity_poly.type
_entity_poly.pdbx_seq_one_letter_code
_entity_poly.pdbx_strand_id
1 'polypeptide(L)'
;MHRAQSPPRKYEEYAYVLDFNPRGKSSTVRGRDGIIITAIGEDRLTLLEVLGVPNSTFDIGERIYIGKEGRTKVLSVLGKLEYEHIS
;
A
#
# COMPACT_ATOMS: atom_id res chain seq x y z
N MET A 1 14.69 -24.54 23.53
CA MET A 1 13.35 -23.91 23.44
C MET A 1 12.95 -23.87 21.97
N HIS A 2 11.96 -24.65 21.54
CA HIS A 2 11.44 -24.58 20.17
C HIS A 2 10.53 -23.36 20.06
N ARG A 3 10.98 -22.31 19.36
CA ARG A 3 10.14 -21.18 19.02
C ARG A 3 9.07 -21.70 18.06
N ALA A 4 7.81 -21.75 18.49
CA ALA A 4 6.70 -22.04 17.58
C ALA A 4 6.79 -21.07 16.41
N GLN A 5 7.05 -21.59 15.21
CA GLN A 5 7.02 -20.78 13.99
C GLN A 5 5.57 -20.34 13.80
N SER A 6 5.30 -19.05 13.99
CA SER A 6 4.01 -18.49 13.62
C SER A 6 3.76 -18.80 12.14
N PRO A 7 2.55 -19.24 11.74
CA PRO A 7 2.26 -19.49 10.34
C PRO A 7 2.60 -18.24 9.52
N PRO A 8 3.16 -18.40 8.31
CA PRO A 8 3.58 -17.28 7.50
C PRO A 8 2.40 -16.33 7.30
N ARG A 9 2.55 -15.07 7.75
CA ARG A 9 1.56 -14.03 7.48
C ARG A 9 1.46 -13.88 5.97
N LYS A 10 0.31 -14.24 5.40
CA LYS A 10 -0.01 -13.97 3.99
C LYS A 10 -0.26 -12.46 3.87
N TYR A 11 0.56 -11.79 3.07
CA TYR A 11 0.37 -10.38 2.72
C TYR A 11 -0.33 -10.30 1.36
N GLU A 12 -0.85 -9.12 1.04
CA GLU A 12 -1.33 -8.81 -0.32
C GLU A 12 -0.10 -8.69 -1.23
N GLU A 13 -0.15 -9.29 -2.41
CA GLU A 13 0.91 -9.16 -3.43
C GLU A 13 0.58 -8.05 -4.44
N TYR A 14 -0.71 -7.82 -4.68
CA TYR A 14 -1.22 -6.80 -5.58
C TYR A 14 -2.35 -6.01 -4.93
N ALA A 15 -2.53 -4.78 -5.40
CA ALA A 15 -3.63 -3.92 -5.01
C ALA A 15 -4.11 -3.09 -6.19
N TYR A 16 -5.35 -2.62 -6.13
CA TYR A 16 -5.94 -1.71 -7.10
C TYR A 16 -5.99 -0.31 -6.52
N VAL A 17 -5.54 0.68 -7.30
CA VAL A 17 -5.58 2.10 -6.92
C VAL A 17 -7.04 2.56 -6.82
N LEU A 18 -7.42 3.12 -5.67
CA LEU A 18 -8.73 3.75 -5.46
C LEU A 18 -8.64 5.26 -5.65
N ASP A 19 -7.61 5.88 -5.08
CA ASP A 19 -7.32 7.31 -5.20
C ASP A 19 -5.82 7.57 -4.93
N PHE A 20 -5.31 8.74 -5.32
CA PHE A 20 -3.94 9.15 -5.00
C PHE A 20 -3.75 10.66 -4.92
N ASN A 21 -2.86 11.08 -4.03
CA ASN A 21 -2.38 12.46 -3.90
C ASN A 21 -0.89 12.54 -4.27
N PRO A 22 -0.51 13.19 -5.40
CA PRO A 22 0.88 13.31 -5.83
C PRO A 22 1.81 14.05 -4.85
N ARG A 23 1.25 14.86 -3.95
CA ARG A 23 1.97 15.60 -2.90
C ARG A 23 1.30 15.39 -1.54
N GLY A 24 0.94 14.14 -1.26
CA GLY A 24 0.27 13.74 -0.04
C GLY A 24 1.23 13.62 1.15
N LYS A 25 0.62 13.59 2.33
CA LYS A 25 1.27 13.20 3.59
C LYS A 25 0.55 11.96 4.09
N SER A 26 1.32 10.97 4.50
CA SER A 26 0.80 9.72 5.04
C SER A 26 0.00 9.97 6.33
N SER A 27 -1.16 9.35 6.40
CA SER A 27 -2.00 9.29 7.60
C SER A 27 -1.55 8.19 8.56
N THR A 28 -0.97 7.11 8.02
CA THR A 28 -0.57 5.92 8.79
C THR A 28 0.84 6.01 9.37
N VAL A 29 1.76 6.72 8.71
CA VAL A 29 3.18 6.82 9.09
C VAL A 29 3.63 8.29 9.06
N ARG A 30 3.78 8.88 10.24
CA ARG A 30 4.21 10.28 10.38
C ARG A 30 5.54 10.54 9.68
N GLY A 31 5.61 11.64 8.92
CA GLY A 31 6.82 12.08 8.24
C GLY A 31 7.09 11.37 6.90
N ARG A 32 6.15 10.56 6.41
CA ARG A 32 6.17 10.05 5.04
C ARG A 32 5.32 10.92 4.14
N ASP A 33 5.94 11.47 3.10
CA ASP A 33 5.34 12.35 2.12
C ASP A 33 5.75 11.93 0.70
N GLY A 34 4.95 12.34 -0.28
CA GLY A 34 5.16 12.00 -1.69
C GLY A 34 3.85 11.64 -2.38
N ILE A 35 3.91 10.68 -3.31
CA ILE A 35 2.71 10.15 -3.97
C ILE A 35 2.05 9.16 -3.01
N ILE A 36 1.02 9.60 -2.30
CA ILE A 36 0.27 8.76 -1.36
C ILE A 36 -0.92 8.18 -2.11
N ILE A 37 -1.05 6.87 -2.06
CA ILE A 37 -2.05 6.11 -2.81
C ILE A 37 -2.94 5.38 -1.81
N THR A 38 -4.24 5.55 -1.95
CA THR A 38 -5.24 4.71 -1.29
C THR A 38 -5.52 3.54 -2.24
N ALA A 39 -5.30 2.31 -1.78
CA ALA A 39 -5.45 1.11 -2.60
C ALA A 39 -6.19 0.00 -1.86
N ILE A 40 -6.79 -0.91 -2.61
CA ILE A 40 -7.45 -2.11 -2.09
C ILE A 40 -6.72 -3.36 -2.53
N GLY A 41 -6.37 -4.23 -1.60
CA GLY A 41 -5.70 -5.50 -1.86
C GLY A 41 -6.52 -6.42 -2.74
N GLU A 42 -5.87 -7.14 -3.65
CA GLU A 42 -6.54 -8.02 -4.61
C GLU A 42 -7.17 -9.25 -3.95
N ASP A 43 -6.48 -9.87 -2.99
CA ASP A 43 -6.90 -11.17 -2.46
C ASP A 43 -7.83 -11.04 -1.24
N ARG A 44 -7.55 -10.08 -0.36
CA ARG A 44 -8.28 -9.95 0.93
C ARG A 44 -9.04 -8.64 1.05
N LEU A 45 -9.08 -7.85 -0.03
CA LEU A 45 -9.77 -6.57 -0.06
C LEU A 45 -9.29 -5.64 1.07
N THR A 46 -8.01 -5.76 1.45
CA THR A 46 -7.43 -4.95 2.52
C THR A 46 -7.26 -3.52 2.02
N LEU A 47 -7.82 -2.53 2.73
CA LEU A 47 -7.54 -1.13 2.44
C LEU A 47 -6.14 -0.75 2.92
N LEU A 48 -5.38 -0.10 2.05
CA LEU A 48 -3.96 0.16 2.23
C LEU A 48 -3.62 1.59 1.85
N GLU A 49 -2.72 2.18 2.64
CA GLU A 49 -1.99 3.38 2.25
C GLU A 49 -0.64 2.95 1.67
N VAL A 50 -0.31 3.43 0.47
CA VAL A 50 0.87 3.04 -0.30
C VAL A 50 1.65 4.28 -0.72
N LEU A 51 2.98 4.22 -0.59
CA LEU A 51 3.89 5.26 -1.08
C LEU A 51 4.41 4.89 -2.47
N GLY A 52 4.10 5.73 -3.46
CA GLY A 52 4.60 5.60 -4.82
C GLY A 52 6.05 6.09 -4.99
N VAL A 53 6.73 5.56 -6.01
CA VAL A 53 8.05 6.05 -6.45
C VAL A 53 7.89 7.47 -7.05
N PRO A 54 8.76 8.43 -6.69
CA PRO A 54 8.71 9.78 -7.24
C PRO A 54 8.68 9.78 -8.78
N ASN A 55 7.91 10.72 -9.35
CA ASN A 55 7.71 10.87 -10.80
C ASN A 55 6.97 9.71 -11.49
N SER A 56 6.44 8.74 -10.75
CA SER A 56 5.51 7.74 -11.31
C SER A 56 4.13 8.36 -11.50
N THR A 57 3.44 7.96 -12.56
CA THR A 57 2.00 8.24 -12.74
C THR A 57 1.18 7.08 -12.21
N PHE A 58 -0.04 7.34 -11.75
CA PHE A 58 -0.99 6.31 -11.35
C PHE A 58 -2.35 6.63 -11.93
N ASP A 59 -3.12 5.59 -12.23
CA ASP A 59 -4.51 5.71 -12.68
C ASP A 59 -5.44 5.03 -11.68
N ILE A 60 -6.65 5.57 -11.50
CA ILE A 60 -7.68 4.92 -10.70
C ILE A 60 -8.05 3.58 -11.36
N GLY A 61 -8.09 2.51 -10.56
CA GLY A 61 -8.29 1.13 -11.02
C GLY A 61 -7.00 0.46 -11.52
N GLU A 62 -5.86 1.14 -11.52
CA GLU A 62 -4.59 0.50 -11.88
C GLU A 62 -4.23 -0.62 -10.89
N ARG A 63 -3.88 -1.80 -11.42
CA ARG A 63 -3.34 -2.91 -10.64
C ARG A 63 -1.85 -2.71 -10.40
N ILE A 64 -1.48 -2.44 -9.15
CA ILE A 64 -0.10 -2.23 -8.72
C ILE A 64 0.44 -3.42 -7.94
N TYR A 65 1.71 -3.76 -8.16
CA TYR A 65 2.40 -4.78 -7.39
C TYR A 65 2.96 -4.18 -6.10
N ILE A 66 2.56 -4.76 -4.96
CA ILE A 66 2.92 -4.32 -3.60
C ILE A 66 3.64 -5.41 -2.79
N GLY A 67 3.97 -6.54 -3.42
CA GLY A 67 4.72 -7.63 -2.84
C GLY A 67 6.10 -7.20 -2.31
N LYS A 68 6.77 -8.09 -1.59
CA LYS A 68 7.96 -7.72 -0.80
C LYS A 68 9.12 -7.19 -1.65
N GLU A 69 9.38 -7.81 -2.80
CA GLU A 69 10.55 -7.56 -3.64
C GLU A 69 10.14 -7.37 -5.10
N GLY A 70 10.92 -6.60 -5.87
CA GLY A 70 10.68 -6.39 -7.31
C GLY A 70 9.64 -5.31 -7.64
N ARG A 71 9.29 -4.45 -6.68
CA ARG A 71 8.38 -3.31 -6.89
C ARG A 71 9.04 -2.26 -7.78
N THR A 72 8.32 -1.79 -8.79
CA THR A 72 8.81 -0.79 -9.74
C THR A 72 8.19 0.59 -9.53
N LYS A 73 6.89 0.64 -9.21
CA LYS A 73 6.14 1.90 -8.95
C LYS A 73 5.90 2.17 -7.46
N VAL A 74 6.13 1.19 -6.59
CA VAL A 74 5.80 1.27 -5.15
C VAL A 74 7.06 1.27 -4.29
N LEU A 75 7.24 2.29 -3.45
CA LEU A 75 8.32 2.35 -2.46
C LEU A 75 8.00 1.55 -1.19
N SER A 76 6.77 1.67 -0.67
CA SER A 76 6.37 0.99 0.56
C SER A 76 4.86 0.88 0.66
N VAL A 77 4.37 -0.22 1.22
CA VAL A 77 3.06 -0.24 1.87
C VAL A 77 3.26 0.42 3.24
N LEU A 78 2.54 1.50 3.52
CA LEU A 78 2.72 2.30 4.74
C LEU A 78 1.90 1.74 5.89
N GLY A 79 0.66 1.33 5.61
CA GLY A 79 -0.23 0.80 6.62
C GLY A 79 -1.56 0.33 6.05
N LYS A 80 -2.36 -0.27 6.94
CA LYS A 80 -3.77 -0.53 6.67
C LYS A 80 -4.57 0.74 6.95
N LEU A 81 -5.63 0.95 6.18
CA LEU A 81 -6.62 1.97 6.44
C LEU A 81 -7.88 1.31 7.01
N GLU A 82 -8.52 1.99 7.96
CA GLU A 82 -9.90 1.68 8.34
C GLU A 82 -10.84 2.41 7.36
N TYR A 83 -12.04 1.89 7.16
CA TYR A 83 -12.98 2.43 6.17
C TYR A 83 -13.33 3.90 6.43
N GLU A 84 -13.41 4.28 7.71
CA GLU A 84 -13.70 5.64 8.15
C GLU A 84 -12.61 6.65 7.79
N HIS A 85 -11.43 6.19 7.37
CA HIS A 85 -10.29 7.02 6.97
C HIS A 85 -10.11 7.11 5.44
N ILE A 86 -11.05 6.59 4.66
CA ILE A 86 -11.12 6.85 3.22
C ILE A 86 -11.76 8.22 3.04
N SER A 87 -11.02 9.15 2.42
CA SER A 87 -11.49 10.50 2.13
C SER A 87 -12.09 10.64 0.75
#